data_AF-A0A5N6ZDK3-F1
#
_entry.id   AF-A0A5N6ZDK3-F1
#
_cell.length_a   1.000
_cell.length_b   1.000
_cell.length_c   1.000
_cell.angle_alpha   90.00
_cell.angle_beta   90.00
_cell.angle_gamma   90.00
#
_symmetry.space_group_name_H-M   'P 1'
#
loop_
_entity.id
_entity.type
_entity.pdbx_description
1 polymer ?
#
loop_
_entity_poly.entity_id
_entity_poly.type
_entity_poly.pdbx_seq_one_letter_code
_entity_poly.pdbx_strand_id
1 'polypeptide(L)'
;MRTHDQFLLDQDSVEQPPKRNKVTHPAHRICHDWMVVSGNCHYARDRAVFTTYRPVDLRLKNNIFNPHDELHVAGVGSVHLSVRKSPRDATAHDIVLEDVLHIPEAVCNGFNPLLFGSSMSCHAESWEGADRQGEPVWVSLPFAGHTRLVLAEDLDGESELIEGRYYTLSLYVTPEEKGVLKGGTDDRGGAF
;
A
#
# COMPACT_ATOMS: atom_id res chain seq x y z
N MET A 1 -0.17 57.37 -6.61
CA MET A 1 0.15 56.42 -5.53
C MET A 1 -1.16 55.90 -4.98
N ARG A 2 -1.44 54.60 -5.05
CA ARG A 2 -2.67 53.99 -4.51
C ARG A 2 -2.53 53.79 -3.00
N THR A 3 -3.62 53.97 -2.26
CA THR A 3 -3.65 53.90 -0.78
C THR A 3 -3.75 52.45 -0.29
N HIS A 4 -3.29 52.20 0.94
CA HIS A 4 -3.23 50.87 1.58
C HIS A 4 -4.60 50.16 1.62
N ASP A 5 -5.70 50.91 1.73
CA ASP A 5 -7.07 50.37 1.75
C ASP A 5 -7.52 49.81 0.39
N GLN A 6 -6.94 50.29 -0.73
CA GLN A 6 -7.20 49.71 -2.05
C GLN A 6 -6.50 48.37 -2.28
N PHE A 7 -5.51 48.00 -1.45
CA PHE A 7 -4.85 46.70 -1.54
C PHE A 7 -5.65 45.58 -0.86
N LEU A 8 -6.47 45.92 0.15
CA LEU A 8 -7.23 44.93 0.92
C LEU A 8 -8.55 44.53 0.24
N LEU A 9 -9.12 45.39 -0.61
CA LEU A 9 -10.38 45.11 -1.30
C LEU A 9 -10.24 44.16 -2.51
N ASP A 10 -9.05 44.05 -3.10
CA ASP A 10 -8.78 43.10 -4.19
C ASP A 10 -8.46 41.66 -3.68
N GLN A 11 -8.35 41.46 -2.35
CA GLN A 11 -7.94 40.18 -1.77
C GLN A 11 -9.11 39.24 -1.40
N ASP A 12 -10.35 39.75 -1.40
CA ASP A 12 -11.55 39.01 -0.95
C ASP A 12 -12.41 38.40 -2.08
N SER A 13 -11.89 38.31 -3.31
CA SER A 13 -12.64 37.73 -4.45
C SER A 13 -11.88 36.67 -5.26
N VAL A 14 -10.90 36.01 -4.66
CA VAL A 14 -10.38 34.76 -5.24
C VAL A 14 -11.34 33.64 -4.83
N GLU A 15 -12.32 33.36 -5.69
CA GLU A 15 -13.07 32.10 -5.70
C GLU A 15 -12.09 30.95 -5.42
N GLN A 16 -12.24 30.32 -4.26
CA GLN A 16 -11.49 29.10 -3.97
C GLN A 16 -11.82 28.09 -5.07
N PRO A 17 -10.83 27.61 -5.84
CA PRO A 17 -11.10 26.57 -6.82
C PRO A 17 -11.72 25.38 -6.08
N PRO A 18 -12.78 24.77 -6.64
CA PRO A 18 -13.50 23.72 -5.95
C PRO A 18 -12.54 22.61 -5.53
N LYS A 19 -12.51 22.34 -4.22
CA LYS A 19 -11.88 21.18 -3.59
C LYS A 19 -12.37 19.90 -4.27
N ARG A 20 -11.67 19.42 -5.29
CA ARG A 20 -11.96 18.10 -5.85
C ARG A 20 -10.83 17.56 -6.71
N ASN A 21 -9.82 17.00 -6.03
CA ASN A 21 -9.17 15.80 -6.52
C ASN A 21 -9.29 14.70 -5.46
N LYS A 22 -10.51 14.53 -4.91
CA LYS A 22 -10.97 13.17 -4.59
C LYS A 22 -11.26 12.55 -5.95
N VAL A 23 -10.21 12.00 -6.54
CA VAL A 23 -10.37 11.00 -7.57
C VAL A 23 -10.90 9.76 -6.83
N THR A 24 -12.20 9.76 -6.54
CA THR A 24 -12.91 8.53 -6.22
C THR A 24 -13.12 7.84 -7.55
N HIS A 25 -12.10 7.14 -8.03
CA HIS A 25 -12.29 6.22 -9.13
C HIS A 25 -13.08 5.02 -8.59
N PRO A 26 -14.14 4.60 -9.30
CA PRO A 26 -14.90 3.45 -8.86
C PRO A 26 -14.05 2.21 -9.12
N ALA A 27 -13.40 1.69 -8.07
CA ALA A 27 -12.64 0.44 -8.12
C ALA A 27 -13.63 -0.72 -8.37
N HIS A 28 -14.00 -0.92 -9.63
CA HIS A 28 -14.82 -2.06 -10.06
C HIS A 28 -13.97 -3.33 -10.24
N ARG A 29 -12.64 -3.23 -10.16
CA ARG A 29 -11.70 -4.34 -10.37
C ARG A 29 -10.66 -4.39 -9.25
N ILE A 30 -10.28 -5.60 -8.86
CA ILE A 30 -9.31 -5.88 -7.81
C ILE A 30 -7.93 -5.34 -8.22
N CYS A 31 -7.20 -4.74 -7.28
CA CYS A 31 -5.82 -4.33 -7.48
C CYS A 31 -4.91 -5.54 -7.46
N HIS A 32 -4.20 -5.79 -8.57
CA HIS A 32 -3.19 -6.83 -8.66
C HIS A 32 -1.76 -6.29 -8.54
N ASP A 33 -1.57 -4.97 -8.40
CA ASP A 33 -0.24 -4.37 -8.31
C ASP A 33 0.30 -4.45 -6.89
N TRP A 34 1.24 -5.37 -6.70
CA TRP A 34 2.04 -5.48 -5.49
C TRP A 34 3.37 -4.75 -5.69
N MET A 35 3.44 -3.52 -5.20
CA MET A 35 4.63 -2.70 -5.29
C MET A 35 5.63 -3.10 -4.22
N VAL A 36 6.92 -3.16 -4.56
CA VAL A 36 7.97 -3.35 -3.55
C VAL A 36 8.12 -2.03 -2.79
N VAL A 37 7.86 -2.07 -1.48
CA VAL A 37 7.87 -0.89 -0.61
C VAL A 37 8.86 -1.06 0.53
N SER A 38 9.32 0.07 1.06
CA SER A 38 10.00 0.11 2.36
C SER A 38 8.96 0.36 3.47
N GLY A 39 9.39 0.29 4.73
CA GLY A 39 8.48 0.47 5.87
C GLY A 39 8.51 -0.71 6.83
N ASN A 40 7.42 -0.88 7.57
CA ASN A 40 7.30 -1.93 8.59
C ASN A 40 5.96 -2.66 8.60
N CYS A 41 5.24 -2.65 7.46
CA CYS A 41 4.03 -3.44 7.22
C CYS A 41 3.91 -3.85 5.75
N HIS A 42 3.06 -4.86 5.49
CA HIS A 42 2.42 -5.10 4.20
C HIS A 42 1.05 -4.42 4.21
N TYR A 43 0.53 -4.04 3.05
CA TYR A 43 -0.85 -3.56 2.95
C TYR A 43 -1.49 -3.95 1.62
N ALA A 44 -2.81 -4.04 1.61
CA ALA A 44 -3.59 -4.28 0.41
C ALA A 44 -4.82 -3.39 0.36
N ARG A 45 -5.18 -2.97 -0.85
CA ARG A 45 -6.35 -2.10 -1.09
C ARG A 45 -7.65 -2.86 -0.93
N ASP A 46 -7.74 -4.02 -1.56
CA ASP A 46 -9.01 -4.72 -1.75
C ASP A 46 -9.17 -5.88 -0.76
N ARG A 47 -10.26 -5.89 0.00
CA ARG A 47 -10.60 -7.00 0.91
C ARG A 47 -10.58 -8.39 0.24
N ALA A 48 -10.85 -8.46 -1.05
CA ALA A 48 -10.98 -9.71 -1.80
C ALA A 48 -9.67 -10.51 -1.92
N VAL A 49 -8.51 -9.90 -1.70
CA VAL A 49 -7.21 -10.58 -1.82
C VAL A 49 -6.83 -11.38 -0.57
N PHE A 50 -7.54 -11.18 0.54
CA PHE A 50 -7.23 -11.78 1.83
C PHE A 50 -7.75 -13.23 1.93
N THR A 51 -6.89 -14.16 2.28
CA THR A 51 -7.26 -15.55 2.57
C THR A 51 -7.74 -15.74 4.01
N THR A 52 -7.15 -14.99 4.95
CA THR A 52 -7.64 -14.84 6.32
C THR A 52 -7.96 -13.37 6.55
N TYR A 53 -8.96 -13.06 7.37
CA TYR A 53 -9.32 -11.67 7.61
C TYR A 53 -9.96 -11.47 8.97
N ARG A 54 -9.39 -10.55 9.73
CA ARG A 54 -9.96 -10.02 10.97
C ARG A 54 -10.27 -8.53 10.78
N PRO A 55 -11.55 -8.13 10.91
CA PRO A 55 -11.90 -6.71 10.90
C PRO A 55 -11.20 -5.95 12.04
N VAL A 56 -10.77 -4.74 11.72
CA VAL A 56 -10.21 -3.76 12.67
C VAL A 56 -10.81 -2.40 12.32
N ASP A 57 -10.96 -1.55 13.31
CA ASP A 57 -11.24 -0.13 13.10
C ASP A 57 -10.11 0.66 13.77
N LEU A 58 -9.08 0.96 12.98
CA LEU A 58 -7.92 1.73 13.41
C LEU A 58 -7.67 2.87 12.43
N ARG A 59 -7.31 4.03 12.97
CA ARG A 59 -6.87 5.17 12.19
C ARG A 59 -5.43 5.50 12.52
N LEU A 60 -4.57 5.36 11.51
CA LEU A 60 -3.16 5.71 11.60
C LEU A 60 -3.02 7.21 11.40
N LYS A 61 -2.18 7.84 12.22
CA LYS A 61 -1.95 9.30 12.11
C LYS A 61 -1.14 9.66 10.87
N ASN A 62 -0.26 8.76 10.43
CA ASN A 62 0.61 8.97 9.29
C ASN A 62 -0.04 8.45 8.00
N ASN A 63 -0.79 9.31 7.33
CA ASN A 63 -1.39 8.98 6.05
C ASN A 63 -0.49 9.39 4.88
N ILE A 64 0.11 8.38 4.25
CA ILE A 64 1.02 8.58 3.11
C ILE A 64 0.28 8.86 1.79
N PHE A 65 -1.01 8.54 1.71
CA PHE A 65 -1.83 8.74 0.51
C PHE A 65 -2.54 10.11 0.52
N ASN A 66 -2.85 10.61 1.72
CA ASN A 66 -3.43 11.94 1.92
C ASN A 66 -2.97 12.52 3.28
N PRO A 67 -1.93 13.38 3.28
CA PRO A 67 -1.36 13.93 4.52
C PRO A 67 -2.30 14.79 5.36
N HIS A 68 -3.48 15.16 4.84
CA HIS A 68 -4.46 15.99 5.54
C HIS A 68 -5.50 15.19 6.33
N ASP A 69 -5.54 13.87 6.19
CA ASP A 69 -6.50 12.98 6.84
C ASP A 69 -5.77 11.83 7.55
N GLU A 70 -6.43 11.17 8.50
CA GLU A 70 -5.94 9.91 9.06
C GLU A 70 -6.13 8.76 8.05
N LEU A 71 -5.29 7.72 8.13
CA LEU A 71 -5.39 6.55 7.26
C LEU A 71 -6.14 5.42 7.95
N HIS A 72 -7.26 4.99 7.37
CA HIS A 72 -8.08 3.94 7.94
C HIS A 72 -7.55 2.55 7.59
N VAL A 73 -7.40 1.71 8.60
CA VAL A 73 -7.09 0.28 8.49
C VAL A 73 -8.34 -0.49 8.86
N ALA A 74 -9.01 -1.04 7.85
CA ALA A 74 -10.29 -1.73 7.98
C ALA A 74 -10.17 -3.20 8.43
N GLY A 75 -8.95 -3.74 8.46
CA GLY A 75 -8.68 -5.11 8.88
C GLY A 75 -7.24 -5.52 8.75
N VAL A 76 -6.97 -6.73 9.23
CA VAL A 76 -5.67 -7.39 9.13
C VAL A 76 -5.88 -8.84 8.76
N GLY A 77 -4.99 -9.40 7.95
CA GLY A 77 -5.05 -10.82 7.63
C GLY A 77 -3.88 -11.28 6.79
N SER A 78 -4.02 -12.47 6.21
CA SER A 78 -3.01 -13.09 5.38
C SER A 78 -3.41 -13.01 3.90
N VAL A 79 -2.41 -12.90 3.03
CA VAL A 79 -2.59 -12.88 1.57
C VAL A 79 -1.68 -13.91 0.95
N HIS A 80 -2.23 -14.72 0.04
CA HIS A 80 -1.45 -15.67 -0.76
C HIS A 80 -1.23 -15.06 -2.14
N LEU A 81 0.04 -14.98 -2.54
CA LEU A 81 0.43 -14.48 -3.85
C LEU A 81 1.16 -15.57 -4.61
N SER A 82 0.72 -15.83 -5.83
CA SER A 82 1.49 -16.64 -6.77
C SER A 82 2.36 -15.71 -7.61
N VAL A 83 3.68 -15.81 -7.45
CA VAL A 83 4.68 -14.94 -8.08
C VAL A 83 5.65 -15.75 -8.94
N ARG A 84 6.38 -15.07 -9.83
CA ARG A 84 7.55 -15.68 -10.49
C ARG A 84 8.77 -15.57 -9.59
N LYS A 85 9.61 -16.60 -9.59
CA LYS A 85 10.83 -16.65 -8.78
C LYS A 85 11.94 -15.75 -9.29
N SER A 86 12.10 -15.67 -10.61
CA SER A 86 13.16 -14.89 -11.26
C SER A 86 12.73 -14.43 -12.66
N PRO A 87 13.44 -13.49 -13.30
CA PRO A 87 13.12 -13.09 -14.68
C PRO A 87 13.24 -14.24 -15.68
N ARG A 88 14.05 -15.25 -15.38
CA ARG A 88 14.37 -16.38 -16.27
C ARG A 88 13.52 -17.62 -15.99
N ASP A 89 12.86 -17.66 -14.83
CA ASP A 89 12.05 -18.77 -14.38
C ASP A 89 10.60 -18.30 -14.18
N ALA A 90 9.74 -18.69 -15.12
CA ALA A 90 8.31 -18.40 -15.06
C ALA A 90 7.54 -19.36 -14.14
N THR A 91 8.21 -20.28 -13.46
CA THR A 91 7.58 -21.19 -12.50
C THR A 91 6.89 -20.39 -11.40
N ALA A 92 5.61 -20.70 -11.20
CA ALA A 92 4.82 -20.13 -10.12
C ALA A 92 5.40 -20.54 -8.76
N HIS A 93 5.49 -19.56 -7.86
CA HIS A 93 5.89 -19.76 -6.48
C HIS A 93 4.91 -19.03 -5.57
N ASP A 94 4.29 -19.78 -4.68
CA ASP A 94 3.32 -19.22 -3.75
C ASP A 94 4.03 -18.69 -2.51
N ILE A 95 3.84 -17.41 -2.25
CA ILE A 95 4.30 -16.74 -1.04
C ILE A 95 3.09 -16.34 -0.19
N VAL A 96 3.27 -16.43 1.13
CA VAL A 96 2.26 -16.01 2.10
C VAL A 96 2.76 -14.76 2.79
N LEU A 97 1.96 -13.70 2.71
CA LEU A 97 2.17 -12.47 3.46
C LEU A 97 1.27 -12.51 4.70
N GLU A 98 1.88 -12.45 5.87
CA GLU A 98 1.17 -12.41 7.15
C GLU A 98 1.00 -10.97 7.64
N ASP A 99 0.01 -10.75 8.50
CA ASP A 99 -0.26 -9.44 9.14
C ASP A 99 -0.40 -8.28 8.13
N VAL A 100 -0.97 -8.55 6.96
CA VAL A 100 -1.25 -7.56 5.92
C VAL A 100 -2.36 -6.62 6.37
N LEU A 101 -2.14 -5.32 6.27
CA LEU A 101 -3.14 -4.30 6.59
C LEU A 101 -4.10 -4.11 5.42
N HIS A 102 -5.40 -4.16 5.66
CA HIS A 102 -6.41 -3.78 4.68
C HIS A 102 -6.65 -2.27 4.75
N ILE A 103 -6.26 -1.56 3.69
CA ILE A 103 -6.30 -0.09 3.58
C ILE A 103 -7.08 0.28 2.30
N PRO A 104 -8.41 0.46 2.38
CA PRO A 104 -9.25 0.73 1.21
C PRO A 104 -8.84 1.98 0.41
N GLU A 105 -8.24 2.96 1.07
CA GLU A 105 -7.78 4.21 0.47
C GLU A 105 -6.42 4.10 -0.23
N ALA A 106 -5.75 2.94 -0.14
CA ALA A 106 -4.47 2.73 -0.80
C ALA A 106 -4.65 2.71 -2.33
N VAL A 107 -3.71 3.31 -3.06
CA VAL A 107 -3.74 3.33 -4.54
C VAL A 107 -3.23 2.03 -5.19
N CYS A 108 -2.57 1.17 -4.41
CA CYS A 108 -2.02 -0.13 -4.82
C CYS A 108 -1.81 -1.03 -3.58
N ASN A 109 -1.29 -2.24 -3.78
CA ASN A 109 -0.84 -3.11 -2.69
C ASN A 109 0.67 -2.90 -2.42
N GLY A 110 1.09 -3.16 -1.17
CA GLY A 110 2.47 -2.99 -0.71
C GLY A 110 3.09 -4.30 -0.23
N PHE A 111 4.18 -4.70 -0.87
CA PHE A 111 5.02 -5.83 -0.50
C PHE A 111 6.34 -5.35 0.12
N ASN A 112 6.65 -5.79 1.34
CA ASN A 112 7.89 -5.46 2.03
C ASN A 112 8.81 -6.71 2.11
N PRO A 113 9.93 -6.74 1.36
CA PRO A 113 10.82 -7.90 1.33
C PRO A 113 11.42 -8.26 2.70
N LEU A 114 11.68 -7.26 3.54
CA LEU A 114 12.30 -7.47 4.86
C LEU A 114 11.36 -8.19 5.83
N LEU A 115 10.04 -7.92 5.73
CA LEU A 115 9.04 -8.60 6.53
C LEU A 115 8.76 -10.01 6.03
N PHE A 116 8.77 -10.20 4.70
CA PHE A 116 8.71 -11.53 4.10
C PHE A 116 9.93 -12.39 4.48
N GLY A 117 11.06 -11.76 4.79
CA GLY A 117 12.28 -12.44 5.25
C GLY A 117 13.19 -12.89 4.12
N SER A 118 13.07 -12.27 2.94
CA SER A 118 13.99 -12.48 1.83
C SER A 118 15.13 -11.46 1.83
N SER A 119 16.19 -11.77 1.09
CA SER A 119 17.12 -10.74 0.62
C SER A 119 16.44 -9.82 -0.39
N MET A 120 17.15 -8.77 -0.78
CA MET A 120 16.75 -7.88 -1.87
C MET A 120 17.99 -7.44 -2.64
N SER A 121 18.07 -7.84 -3.91
CA SER A 121 19.09 -7.44 -4.87
C SER A 121 18.46 -6.51 -5.90
N CYS A 122 18.96 -5.28 -5.99
CA CYS A 122 18.45 -4.27 -6.90
C CYS A 122 19.34 -4.18 -8.15
N HIS A 123 18.87 -4.73 -9.27
CA HIS A 123 19.51 -4.57 -10.57
C HIS A 123 18.85 -3.41 -11.35
N ALA A 124 19.47 -3.02 -12.47
CA ALA A 124 18.96 -1.92 -13.30
C ALA A 124 17.57 -2.23 -13.91
N GLU A 125 17.32 -3.50 -14.23
CA GLU A 125 16.11 -3.94 -14.96
C GLU A 125 15.13 -4.74 -14.11
N SER A 126 15.57 -5.24 -12.95
CA SER A 126 14.76 -6.06 -12.06
C SER A 126 15.24 -5.94 -10.62
N TRP A 127 14.34 -6.11 -9.66
CA TRP A 127 14.74 -6.44 -8.29
C TRP A 127 14.30 -7.85 -7.96
N GLU A 128 15.16 -8.57 -7.26
CA GLU A 128 14.99 -9.99 -6.95
C GLU A 128 15.21 -10.23 -5.47
N GLY A 129 14.49 -11.19 -4.90
CA GLY A 129 14.73 -11.67 -3.55
C GLY A 129 15.00 -13.16 -3.52
N ALA A 130 15.90 -13.54 -2.62
CA ALA A 130 16.23 -14.92 -2.34
C ALA A 130 15.91 -15.29 -0.88
N ASP A 131 15.65 -16.56 -0.65
CA ASP A 131 15.49 -17.11 0.70
C ASP A 131 16.84 -17.23 1.45
N ARG A 132 16.82 -17.89 2.61
CA ARG A 132 18.01 -18.10 3.45
C ARG A 132 19.03 -19.06 2.83
N GLN A 133 18.61 -19.93 1.90
CA GLN A 133 19.51 -20.81 1.15
C GLN A 133 20.09 -20.11 -0.09
N GLY A 134 19.59 -18.93 -0.44
CA GLY A 134 19.99 -18.19 -1.63
C GLY A 134 19.18 -18.56 -2.88
N GLU A 135 18.08 -19.29 -2.73
CA GLU A 135 17.19 -19.64 -3.85
C GLU A 135 16.26 -18.46 -4.17
N PRO A 136 16.08 -18.10 -5.45
CA PRO A 136 15.16 -17.03 -5.85
C PRO A 136 13.71 -17.35 -5.48
N VAL A 137 13.03 -16.38 -4.89
CA VAL A 137 11.64 -16.51 -4.41
C VAL A 137 10.69 -15.47 -4.99
N TRP A 138 11.19 -14.32 -5.44
CA TRP A 138 10.37 -13.35 -6.16
C TRP A 138 11.22 -12.47 -7.07
N VAL A 139 10.57 -11.96 -8.12
CA VAL A 139 11.10 -10.91 -9.00
C VAL A 139 10.10 -9.78 -9.14
N SER A 140 10.62 -8.57 -9.32
CA SER A 140 9.86 -7.38 -9.66
C SER A 140 10.47 -6.64 -10.84
N LEU A 141 9.62 -5.94 -11.60
CA LEU A 141 10.00 -5.16 -12.78
C LEU A 141 9.59 -3.69 -12.61
N PRO A 142 10.31 -2.75 -13.26
CA PRO A 142 9.97 -1.33 -13.25
C PRO A 142 8.51 -1.07 -13.62
N PHE A 143 7.82 -0.27 -12.80
CA PHE A 143 6.43 0.11 -13.01
C PHE A 143 6.12 1.43 -12.30
N ALA A 144 5.61 2.42 -13.03
CA ALA A 144 5.18 3.72 -12.50
C ALA A 144 6.22 4.42 -11.58
N GLY A 145 7.51 4.39 -11.96
CA GLY A 145 8.60 5.01 -11.18
C GLY A 145 9.04 4.22 -9.94
N HIS A 146 8.49 3.03 -9.74
CA HIS A 146 8.82 2.06 -8.68
C HIS A 146 9.09 0.69 -9.31
N THR A 147 9.04 -0.38 -8.52
CA THR A 147 9.07 -1.76 -9.04
C THR A 147 7.88 -2.57 -8.51
N ARG A 148 7.29 -3.39 -9.38
CA ARG A 148 6.09 -4.20 -9.13
C ARG A 148 6.44 -5.67 -9.21
N LEU A 149 5.99 -6.47 -8.23
CA LEU A 149 6.14 -7.92 -8.26
C LEU A 149 5.54 -8.50 -9.54
N VAL A 150 6.21 -9.50 -10.11
CA VAL A 150 5.68 -10.26 -11.24
C VAL A 150 4.84 -11.40 -10.71
N LEU A 151 3.52 -11.27 -10.82
CA LEU A 151 2.60 -12.37 -10.52
C LEU A 151 2.78 -13.51 -11.54
N ALA A 152 2.54 -14.75 -11.11
CA ALA A 152 2.69 -15.93 -11.95
C ALA A 152 1.67 -15.92 -13.11
N GLU A 153 0.44 -15.51 -12.80
CA GLU A 153 -0.63 -15.28 -13.77
C GLU A 153 -0.55 -13.84 -14.31
N ASP A 154 -0.79 -13.71 -15.62
CA ASP A 154 -0.91 -12.40 -16.26
C ASP A 154 -2.31 -11.84 -15.97
N LEU A 155 -2.45 -11.26 -14.79
CA LEU A 155 -3.71 -10.69 -14.32
C LEU A 155 -3.80 -9.23 -14.75
N ASP A 156 -4.77 -8.94 -15.62
CA ASP A 156 -5.18 -7.57 -15.95
C ASP A 156 -5.84 -6.92 -14.72
N GLY A 157 -5.04 -6.28 -13.87
CA GLY A 157 -5.50 -5.41 -12.78
C GLY A 157 -5.57 -3.95 -13.19
N GLU A 158 -6.37 -3.17 -12.46
CA GLU A 158 -6.33 -1.71 -12.55
C GLU A 158 -5.44 -1.14 -11.44
N SER A 159 -4.29 -0.61 -11.84
CA SER A 159 -3.49 0.28 -10.99
C SER A 159 -4.01 1.70 -11.10
N GLU A 160 -4.15 2.37 -9.96
CA GLU A 160 -4.33 3.83 -9.94
C GLU A 160 -2.99 4.58 -9.99
N LEU A 161 -1.88 3.84 -10.13
CA LEU A 161 -0.56 4.40 -10.34
C LEU A 161 -0.42 4.94 -11.77
N ILE A 162 -0.22 6.25 -11.87
CA ILE A 162 -0.06 6.97 -13.13
C ILE A 162 1.44 7.17 -13.36
N GLU A 163 1.93 6.74 -14.53
CA GLU A 163 3.32 6.94 -14.93
C GLU A 163 3.71 8.43 -14.91
N GLY A 164 4.89 8.73 -14.35
CA GLY A 164 5.39 10.10 -14.20
C GLY A 164 4.87 10.85 -12.97
N ARG A 165 3.94 10.29 -12.18
CA ARG A 165 3.55 10.84 -10.89
C ARG A 165 4.42 10.28 -9.77
N TYR A 166 4.78 11.14 -8.82
CA TYR A 166 5.52 10.75 -7.63
C TYR A 166 4.57 10.23 -6.55
N TYR A 167 4.82 9.01 -6.07
CA TYR A 167 4.05 8.36 -5.01
C TYR A 167 4.95 8.00 -3.84
N THR A 168 4.52 8.31 -2.61
CA THR A 168 5.11 7.79 -1.38
C THR A 168 4.34 6.54 -0.97
N LEU A 169 4.95 5.36 -1.17
CA LEU A 169 4.29 4.07 -0.94
C LEU A 169 4.75 3.36 0.34
N SER A 170 5.73 3.92 1.06
CA SER A 170 6.30 3.30 2.25
C SER A 170 5.56 3.73 3.51
N LEU A 171 4.88 2.79 4.17
CA LEU A 171 4.08 3.02 5.37
C LEU A 171 4.81 2.55 6.62
N TYR A 172 4.78 3.40 7.66
CA TYR A 172 5.32 3.08 8.98
C TYR A 172 4.21 3.19 10.01
N VAL A 173 3.96 2.07 10.70
CA VAL A 173 3.02 1.96 11.81
C VAL A 173 3.81 2.00 13.12
N THR A 174 3.39 2.82 14.07
CA THR A 174 4.11 2.96 15.34
C THR A 174 3.94 1.71 16.23
N PRO A 175 4.82 1.51 17.24
CA PRO A 175 4.65 0.41 18.19
C PRO A 175 3.29 0.40 18.89
N GLU A 176 2.75 1.58 19.23
CA GLU A 176 1.45 1.73 19.88
C GLU A 176 0.31 1.28 18.95
N GLU A 177 0.33 1.75 17.70
CA GLU A 177 -0.64 1.34 16.67
C GLU A 177 -0.55 -0.17 16.39
N LYS A 178 0.67 -0.74 16.35
CA LYS A 178 0.88 -2.19 16.24
C LYS A 178 0.33 -2.97 17.44
N GLY A 179 0.39 -2.39 18.64
CA GLY A 179 -0.20 -2.98 19.84
C GLY A 179 -1.71 -3.16 19.70
N VAL A 180 -2.41 -2.15 19.18
CA VAL A 180 -3.85 -2.21 18.91
C VAL A 180 -4.17 -3.22 17.82
N LEU A 181 -3.36 -3.29 16.77
CA LEU A 181 -3.53 -4.30 15.71
C LEU A 181 -3.39 -5.72 16.24
N LYS A 182 -2.51 -5.98 17.22
CA LYS A 182 -2.33 -7.32 17.82
C LYS A 182 -3.35 -7.65 18.92
N GLY A 183 -3.83 -6.66 19.66
CA GLY A 183 -4.67 -6.81 20.85
C GLY A 183 -6.16 -7.05 20.62
N GLY A 184 -6.61 -7.31 19.39
CA GLY A 184 -8.03 -7.52 19.08
C GLY A 184 -8.63 -8.85 19.56
N THR A 185 -7.86 -9.68 20.28
CA THR A 185 -8.37 -10.78 21.08
C THR A 185 -8.42 -10.33 22.54
N ASP A 186 -9.63 -10.34 23.10
CA ASP A 186 -9.94 -10.20 24.54
C ASP A 186 -10.32 -8.79 25.05
N ASP A 187 -11.53 -8.33 24.72
CA ASP A 187 -12.28 -7.43 25.63
C ASP A 187 -13.82 -7.48 25.42
N ARG A 188 -14.39 -8.68 25.27
CA ARG A 188 -15.85 -8.88 25.33
C ARG A 188 -16.23 -10.15 26.09
N GLY A 189 -16.29 -10.01 27.41
CA GLY A 189 -16.90 -10.95 28.35
C GLY A 189 -16.80 -10.37 29.76
N GLY A 190 -17.51 -9.28 30.09
CA GLY A 190 -18.95 -9.35 30.31
C GLY A 190 -19.21 -9.61 31.80
N ALA A 191 -18.91 -8.62 32.63
CA ALA A 191 -19.48 -8.54 33.97
C ALA A 191 -20.89 -7.95 33.82
N PHE A 192 -21.92 -8.73 34.16
CA PHE A 192 -23.10 -8.39 34.96
C PHE A 192 -23.93 -9.67 35.15
#